data_AF-A0AAI9CI08-F1
#
_entry.id   AF-A0AAI9CI08-F1
#
_cell.length_a   1.000
_cell.length_b   1.000
_cell.length_c   1.000
_cell.angle_alpha   90.00
_cell.angle_beta   90.00
_cell.angle_gamma   90.00
#
_symmetry.space_group_name_H-M   'P 1'
#
loop_
_entity.id
_entity.type
_entity.pdbx_description
1 polymer ?
#
loop_
_entity_poly.entity_id
_entity_poly.type
_entity_poly.pdbx_seq_one_letter_code
_entity_poly.pdbx_strand_id
1 'polypeptide(L)'
;MANFAVHSSPLDALTHALSEQSTKGRGKLEQDFRQAYPILEQHIAKKMRKKILVEQFNAAYKHDLNLIQFRKLLKEERFRRHAEGDAARCQSCGHLLVEVEEQTAVGSTEEDA
;
A
#
# COMPACT_ATOMS: atom_id res chain seq x y z
N MET A 1 30.17 23.53 -29.33
CA MET A 1 28.79 23.76 -28.86
C MET A 1 27.87 23.79 -30.07
N ALA A 2 26.92 22.85 -30.17
CA ALA A 2 25.59 23.03 -30.78
C ALA A 2 24.79 21.72 -30.76
N ASN A 3 23.77 21.70 -29.90
CA ASN A 3 22.42 21.12 -30.06
C ASN A 3 22.27 19.65 -30.48
N PHE A 4 22.12 18.78 -29.47
CA PHE A 4 21.40 17.52 -29.61
C PHE A 4 19.93 17.80 -29.90
N ALA A 5 19.51 17.57 -31.14
CA ALA A 5 18.11 17.46 -31.50
C ALA A 5 17.53 16.23 -30.76
N VAL A 6 16.81 16.48 -29.67
CA VAL A 6 15.98 15.47 -29.03
C VAL A 6 14.81 15.21 -29.97
N HIS A 7 14.94 14.21 -30.83
CA HIS A 7 13.80 13.65 -31.54
C HIS A 7 12.96 12.85 -30.54
N SER A 8 12.13 13.53 -29.74
CA SER A 8 11.02 12.88 -29.07
C SER A 8 9.95 12.66 -30.14
N SER A 9 9.72 11.39 -30.52
CA SER A 9 8.56 11.09 -31.34
C SER A 9 7.29 11.56 -30.61
N PRO A 10 6.17 11.82 -31.31
CA PRO A 10 4.90 12.09 -30.64
C PRO A 10 4.53 11.02 -29.60
N LEU A 11 4.96 9.78 -29.81
CA LEU A 11 4.81 8.67 -28.86
C LEU A 11 5.69 8.83 -27.62
N ASP A 12 6.94 9.26 -27.75
CA ASP A 12 7.84 9.52 -26.61
C ASP A 12 7.35 10.70 -25.78
N ALA A 13 6.91 11.77 -26.45
CA ALA A 13 6.31 12.93 -25.79
C ALA A 13 5.03 12.56 -25.01
N LEU A 14 4.17 11.72 -25.61
CA LEU A 14 2.98 11.19 -24.95
C LEU A 14 3.33 10.30 -23.76
N THR A 15 4.30 9.41 -23.91
CA THR A 15 4.75 8.50 -22.85
C THR A 15 5.30 9.28 -21.66
N HIS A 16 6.12 10.30 -21.94
CA HIS A 16 6.65 11.20 -20.92
C HIS A 16 5.52 11.96 -20.21
N ALA A 17 4.60 12.58 -20.96
CA ALA A 17 3.48 13.33 -20.38
C ALA A 17 2.55 12.47 -19.51
N LEU A 18 2.25 11.24 -19.93
CA LEU A 18 1.43 10.30 -19.16
C LEU A 18 2.16 9.80 -17.90
N SER A 19 3.47 9.56 -17.98
CA SER A 19 4.28 9.20 -16.81
C SER A 19 4.40 10.35 -15.81
N GLU A 20 4.50 11.60 -16.28
CA GLU A 20 4.49 12.76 -15.41
C GLU A 20 3.14 12.98 -14.72
N GLN A 21 2.03 12.66 -15.40
CA GLN A 21 0.71 12.75 -14.77
C GLN A 21 0.47 11.67 -13.73
N SER A 22 0.96 10.45 -13.96
CA SER A 22 0.83 9.35 -12.98
C SER A 22 1.70 9.54 -11.73
N THR A 23 2.80 10.30 -11.85
CA THR A 23 3.71 10.66 -10.75
C THR A 23 3.29 11.91 -9.97
N LYS A 24 2.19 12.58 -10.32
CA LYS A 24 1.68 13.76 -9.61
C LYS A 24 0.55 13.39 -8.63
N GLY A 25 0.64 13.89 -7.39
CA GLY A 25 -0.43 13.81 -6.39
C GLY A 25 -0.80 12.38 -5.95
N ARG A 26 -2.09 12.05 -6.00
CA ARG A 26 -2.67 10.80 -5.47
C ARG A 26 -2.09 9.54 -6.11
N GLY A 27 -1.71 9.58 -7.39
CA GLY A 27 -1.09 8.45 -8.09
C GLY A 27 0.26 8.06 -7.49
N LYS A 28 1.10 9.05 -7.16
CA LYS A 28 2.40 8.82 -6.52
C LYS A 28 2.25 8.26 -5.11
N LEU A 29 1.31 8.81 -4.34
CA LEU A 29 1.00 8.30 -3.01
C LEU A 29 0.58 6.82 -3.04
N GLU A 30 -0.36 6.45 -3.92
CA GLU A 30 -0.81 5.06 -4.03
C GLU A 30 0.31 4.13 -4.52
N GLN A 31 1.15 4.59 -5.45
CA GLN A 31 2.31 3.83 -5.91
C GLN A 31 3.32 3.59 -4.78
N ASP A 32 3.68 4.63 -4.03
CA ASP A 32 4.60 4.55 -2.90
C ASP A 32 4.05 3.63 -1.80
N PHE A 33 2.74 3.74 -1.54
CA PHE A 33 2.07 2.86 -0.60
C PHE A 33 2.11 1.39 -1.04
N ARG A 34 1.83 1.11 -2.33
CA ARG A 34 1.92 -0.24 -2.91
C ARG A 34 3.32 -0.83 -2.79
N GLN A 35 4.35 -0.01 -3.01
CA GLN A 35 5.74 -0.43 -2.85
C GLN A 35 6.07 -0.75 -1.38
N ALA A 36 5.61 0.08 -0.44
CA ALA A 36 5.86 -0.12 1.00
C ALA A 36 5.02 -1.25 1.62
N TYR A 37 3.91 -1.63 0.98
CA TYR A 37 2.88 -2.50 1.53
C TYR A 37 3.40 -3.81 2.17
N PRO A 38 4.27 -4.62 1.54
CA PRO A 38 4.73 -5.87 2.14
C PRO A 38 5.47 -5.67 3.47
N ILE A 39 6.24 -4.58 3.58
CA ILE A 39 6.97 -4.23 4.80
C ILE A 39 5.99 -3.75 5.87
N LEU A 40 5.03 -2.89 5.49
CA LEU A 40 4.00 -2.39 6.40
C LEU A 40 3.20 -3.55 7.00
N GLU A 41 2.74 -4.51 6.20
CA GLU A 41 2.01 -5.69 6.69
C GLU A 41 2.83 -6.55 7.63
N GLN A 42 4.12 -6.76 7.34
CA GLN A 42 5.00 -7.53 8.20
C GLN A 42 5.12 -6.89 9.60
N HIS A 43 5.22 -5.57 9.67
CA HIS A 43 5.29 -4.87 10.96
C HIS A 43 3.92 -4.81 11.66
N ILE A 44 2.82 -4.71 10.92
CA ILE A 44 1.46 -4.83 11.48
C ILE A 44 1.26 -6.21 12.11
N ALA A 45 1.68 -7.29 11.44
CA ALA A 45 1.61 -8.65 11.95
C ALA A 45 2.42 -8.84 13.24
N LYS A 46 3.51 -8.09 13.39
CA LYS A 46 4.32 -8.00 14.63
C LYS A 46 3.71 -7.06 15.70
N LYS A 47 2.44 -6.68 15.53
CA LYS A 47 1.67 -5.80 16.44
C LYS A 47 2.25 -4.39 16.60
N MET A 48 2.98 -3.89 15.60
CA MET A 48 3.46 -2.51 15.62
C MET A 48 2.28 -1.52 15.50
N ARG A 49 2.30 -0.47 16.32
CA ARG A 49 1.23 0.54 16.32
C ARG A 49 1.17 1.26 14.97
N LYS A 50 -0.01 1.28 14.34
CA LYS A 50 -0.26 1.94 13.05
C LYS A 50 0.17 3.42 13.02
N LYS A 51 0.07 4.14 14.13
CA LYS A 51 0.56 5.53 14.23
C LYS A 51 2.06 5.65 13.90
N ILE A 52 2.88 4.73 14.41
CA ILE A 52 4.33 4.74 14.16
C ILE A 52 4.59 4.40 12.69
N LEU A 53 3.85 3.45 12.11
CA LEU A 53 3.98 3.11 10.69
C LEU A 53 3.65 4.28 9.77
N VAL A 54 2.63 5.07 10.10
CA VAL A 54 2.30 6.31 9.38
C VAL A 54 3.44 7.31 9.44
N GLU A 55 3.97 7.58 10.64
CA GLU A 55 5.08 8.52 10.84
C GLU A 55 6.32 8.10 10.04
N GLN A 56 6.68 6.81 10.08
CA GLN A 56 7.82 6.27 9.33
C GLN A 56 7.59 6.29 7.82
N PHE A 57 6.38 5.94 7.35
CA PHE A 57 6.03 6.01 5.93
C PHE A 57 6.12 7.45 5.41
N ASN A 58 5.50 8.40 6.11
CA ASN A 58 5.54 9.82 5.77
C ASN A 58 6.98 10.35 5.73
N ALA A 59 7.81 10.00 6.72
CA ALA A 59 9.20 10.44 6.78
C ALA A 59 10.05 9.88 5.61
N ALA A 60 9.83 8.62 5.25
CA ALA A 60 10.57 7.93 4.19
C ALA A 60 10.17 8.39 2.78
N TYR A 61 8.86 8.48 2.52
CA TYR A 61 8.32 8.79 1.19
C TYR A 61 7.93 10.26 1.00
N LYS A 62 8.14 11.10 2.02
CA LYS A 62 7.82 12.54 2.02
C LYS A 62 6.33 12.83 1.77
N HIS A 63 5.46 12.03 2.36
CA HIS A 63 4.01 12.24 2.39
C HIS A 63 3.57 12.86 3.72
N ASP A 64 2.36 13.41 3.74
CA ASP A 64 1.71 13.92 4.96
C ASP A 64 0.34 13.23 5.15
N LEU A 65 0.38 11.90 5.30
CA LEU A 65 -0.82 11.13 5.61
C LEU A 65 -1.19 11.25 7.07
N ASN A 66 -2.48 11.44 7.33
CA ASN A 66 -3.02 11.16 8.65
C ASN A 66 -3.39 9.66 8.80
N LEU A 67 -3.66 9.24 10.04
CA LEU A 67 -3.97 7.84 10.36
C LEU A 67 -5.23 7.31 9.67
N ILE A 68 -6.24 8.17 9.43
CA ILE A 68 -7.49 7.77 8.76
C ILE A 68 -7.21 7.46 7.29
N GLN A 69 -6.46 8.33 6.60
CA GLN A 69 -6.07 8.15 5.21
C GLN A 69 -5.20 6.89 5.04
N PHE A 70 -4.24 6.67 5.94
CA PHE A 70 -3.41 5.48 5.91
C PHE A 70 -4.23 4.19 6.07
N ARG A 71 -5.19 4.14 7.01
CA ARG A 71 -6.07 2.99 7.19
C ARG A 71 -6.90 2.71 5.94
N LYS A 72 -7.35 3.75 5.24
CA LYS A 72 -8.08 3.63 3.98
C LYS A 72 -7.21 3.01 2.89
N LEU A 73 -6.00 3.54 2.68
CA LEU A 73 -5.03 2.99 1.72
C LEU A 73 -4.71 1.52 2.01
N LEU A 74 -4.50 1.19 3.29
CA LEU A 74 -4.22 -0.18 3.72
C LEU A 74 -5.38 -1.13 3.37
N LYS A 75 -6.63 -0.72 3.64
CA LYS A 75 -7.82 -1.52 3.34
C LYS A 75 -8.00 -1.72 1.82
N GLU A 76 -7.85 -0.65 1.05
CA GLU A 76 -7.96 -0.68 -0.41
C GLU A 76 -6.91 -1.60 -1.03
N GLU A 77 -5.66 -1.50 -0.57
CA GLU A 77 -4.55 -2.34 -1.08
C GLU A 77 -4.71 -3.82 -0.69
N ARG A 78 -5.17 -4.11 0.53
CA ARG A 78 -5.52 -5.47 0.96
C ARG A 78 -6.61 -6.08 0.07
N PHE A 79 -7.68 -5.32 -0.18
CA PHE A 79 -8.79 -5.78 -1.01
C PHE A 79 -8.32 -6.07 -2.44
N ARG A 80 -7.54 -5.15 -3.02
CA ARG A 80 -6.97 -5.31 -4.37
C ARG A 80 -6.14 -6.59 -4.47
N ARG A 81 -5.20 -6.77 -3.55
CA ARG A 81 -4.33 -7.95 -3.51
C ARG A 81 -5.07 -9.25 -3.25
N HIS A 82 -6.11 -9.22 -2.41
CA HIS A 82 -6.95 -10.39 -2.19
C HIS A 82 -7.72 -10.77 -3.47
N ALA A 83 -8.24 -9.79 -4.22
CA ALA A 83 -8.90 -10.03 -5.50
C ALA A 83 -7.94 -10.56 -6.58
N GLU A 84 -6.68 -10.11 -6.55
CA GLU A 84 -5.61 -10.55 -7.47
C GLU A 84 -4.93 -11.88 -7.02
N GLY A 85 -5.26 -12.43 -5.85
CA GLY A 85 -4.60 -13.61 -5.29
C GLY A 85 -3.19 -13.36 -4.72
N ASP A 86 -2.76 -12.10 -4.60
CA ASP A 86 -1.44 -11.63 -4.13
C ASP A 86 -1.49 -11.07 -2.70
N ALA A 87 -2.29 -11.68 -1.83
CA ALA A 87 -2.40 -11.28 -0.43
C ALA A 87 -1.04 -11.42 0.30
N ALA A 88 -0.70 -10.43 1.14
CA ALA A 88 0.58 -10.41 1.85
C ALA A 88 0.79 -11.67 2.69
N ARG A 89 2.01 -12.21 2.66
CA ARG A 89 2.42 -13.40 3.41
C ARG A 89 3.55 -13.08 4.37
N CYS A 90 3.53 -13.74 5.52
CA CYS A 90 4.63 -13.69 6.46
C CYS A 90 5.87 -14.30 5.81
N GLN A 91 6.97 -13.55 5.76
CA GLN A 91 8.23 -14.07 5.21
C GLN A 91 8.82 -15.24 6.02
N SER A 92 8.51 -15.32 7.32
CA SER A 92 9.04 -16.37 8.20
C SER A 92 8.24 -17.67 8.17
N CYS A 93 6.93 -17.62 7.91
CA CYS A 93 6.07 -18.81 7.99
C CYS A 93 5.12 -19.01 6.81
N GLY A 94 5.14 -18.14 5.79
CA GLY A 94 4.34 -18.26 4.56
C GLY A 94 2.82 -18.04 4.71
N HIS A 95 2.32 -17.91 5.95
CA HIS A 95 0.91 -17.68 6.25
C HIS A 95 0.46 -16.28 5.83
N LEU A 96 -0.80 -16.15 5.43
CA LEU A 96 -1.39 -14.88 5.05
C LEU A 96 -1.39 -13.91 6.25
N LEU A 97 -0.92 -12.69 6.04
CA LEU A 97 -0.97 -11.58 6.99
C LEU A 97 -2.35 -10.93 6.89
N VAL A 98 -3.39 -11.69 7.24
CA VAL A 98 -4.73 -11.13 7.39
C VAL A 98 -4.78 -10.55 8.81
N GLU A 99 -5.01 -9.24 8.95
CA GLU A 99 -5.58 -8.76 10.21
C GLU A 99 -6.94 -9.44 10.33
N VAL A 100 -7.06 -10.38 11.26
CA VAL A 100 -8.36 -10.73 11.83
C VAL A 100 -8.89 -9.41 12.34
N GLU A 101 -9.76 -8.76 11.55
CA GLU A 101 -10.57 -7.67 12.06
C GLU A 101 -11.16 -8.19 13.37
N GLU A 102 -10.91 -7.46 14.46
CA GLU A 102 -11.43 -7.74 15.78
C GLU A 102 -12.96 -7.82 15.66
N GLN A 103 -13.45 -9.01 15.31
CA GLN A 103 -14.82 -9.41 15.50
C GLN A 103 -14.97 -9.52 16.99
N THR A 104 -15.39 -8.40 17.57
CA THR A 104 -16.15 -8.38 18.81
C THR A 104 -17.10 -9.57 18.82
N ALA A 105 -16.83 -10.52 19.72
CA ALA A 105 -17.76 -11.43 20.36
C ALA A 105 -19.06 -11.72 19.58
N VAL A 106 -19.09 -12.83 18.85
CA VAL A 106 -20.29 -13.68 18.83
C VAL A 106 -19.90 -14.94 19.56
N GLY A 107 -20.41 -15.05 20.78
CA GLY A 107 -20.07 -16.08 21.73
C GLY A 107 -20.35 -17.47 21.21
N SER A 108 -19.50 -18.38 21.66
CA SER A 108 -19.85 -19.77 21.89
C SER A 108 -21.20 -19.85 22.60
N THR A 109 -22.19 -20.43 21.96
CA THR A 109 -23.24 -21.19 22.66
C THR A 109 -23.17 -22.61 22.09
N GLU A 110 -22.31 -23.40 22.71
CA GLU A 110 -22.59 -24.80 22.95
C GLU A 110 -23.80 -24.84 23.91
N GLU A 111 -24.90 -25.44 23.47
CA GLU A 111 -25.88 -26.12 24.34
C GLU A 111 -26.70 -27.05 23.42
N ASP A 112 -26.35 -28.33 23.31
CA ASP A 112 -26.71 -29.48 24.18
C ASP A 112 -27.99 -30.19 23.68
N ALA A 113 -28.05 -31.48 24.00
CA ALA A 113 -28.84 -32.55 23.40
C ALA A 113 -30.38 -32.44 23.50
#